data_AF-A0A917NEP3-F1
#
_entry.id   AF-A0A917NEP3-F1
#
_cell.length_a   1.000
_cell.length_b   1.000
_cell.length_c   1.000
_cell.angle_alpha   90.00
_cell.angle_beta   90.00
_cell.angle_gamma   90.00
#
_symmetry.space_group_name_H-M   'P 1'
#
loop_
_entity.id
_entity.type
_entity.pdbx_description
1 polymer ?
#
loop_
_entity_poly.entity_id
_entity_poly.type
_entity_poly.pdbx_seq_one_letter_code
_entity_poly.pdbx_strand_id
1 'polypeptide(L)'
;MSNHNIKVGTIFYACWGYEQTNINFYEVIELVGKCTLVLQELKQTRTPCSYLSGNTKPVPSSYIGSPFRKRINRDGLVKISSCELGTIWDGRTLSYSQYA
;
A
#
# COMPACT_ATOMS: atom_id res chain seq x y z
N MET A 1 7.18 -13.22 -15.98
CA MET A 1 7.57 -11.81 -15.94
C MET A 1 6.32 -10.98 -15.78
N SER A 2 6.03 -10.54 -14.55
CA SER A 2 4.83 -9.76 -14.28
C SER A 2 5.03 -8.36 -14.84
N ASN A 3 4.40 -8.08 -15.98
CA ASN A 3 4.43 -6.81 -16.68
C ASN A 3 3.61 -5.79 -15.86
N HIS A 4 4.20 -5.26 -14.80
CA HIS A 4 3.55 -4.31 -13.90
C HIS A 4 3.37 -2.97 -14.62
N ASN A 5 2.26 -2.85 -15.34
CA ASN A 5 1.85 -1.67 -16.08
C ASN A 5 1.35 -0.61 -15.08
N ILE A 6 2.28 -0.01 -14.34
CA ILE A 6 1.97 0.93 -13.26
C ILE A 6 1.55 2.24 -13.88
N LYS A 7 0.39 2.70 -13.43
CA LYS A 7 -0.23 3.95 -13.86
C LYS A 7 -0.62 4.80 -12.67
N VAL A 8 -0.88 6.09 -12.91
CA VAL A 8 -1.56 6.94 -11.93
C VAL A 8 -2.89 6.28 -11.53
N GLY A 9 -3.18 6.27 -10.23
CA GLY A 9 -4.30 5.54 -9.62
C GLY A 9 -3.98 4.10 -9.21
N THR A 10 -2.76 3.60 -9.44
CA THR A 10 -2.34 2.29 -8.89
C THR A 10 -2.20 2.40 -7.37
N ILE A 11 -2.81 1.48 -6.64
CA ILE A 11 -2.71 1.42 -5.18
C ILE A 11 -1.65 0.38 -4.81
N PHE A 12 -0.81 0.73 -3.85
CA PHE A 12 0.14 -0.12 -3.18
C PHE A 12 -0.29 -0.30 -1.74
N TYR A 13 0.06 -1.43 -1.14
CA TYR A 13 -0.09 -1.63 0.29
C TYR A 13 1.25 -2.09 0.89
N ALA A 14 1.53 -1.65 2.11
CA ALA A 14 2.67 -2.13 2.89
C ALA A 14 2.16 -2.61 4.25
N CYS A 15 2.62 -3.78 4.68
CA CYS A 15 2.34 -4.32 6.01
C CYS A 15 3.56 -4.15 6.92
N TRP A 16 3.32 -3.70 8.14
CA TRP A 16 4.34 -3.52 9.17
C TRP A 16 3.75 -3.74 10.57
N GLY A 17 4.62 -3.86 11.56
CA GLY A 17 4.24 -4.05 12.95
C GLY A 17 4.71 -5.39 13.49
N TYR A 18 5.10 -5.38 14.76
CA TYR A 18 5.69 -6.52 15.46
C TYR A 18 4.62 -7.36 16.18
N GLU A 19 3.66 -6.69 16.84
CA GLU A 19 2.55 -7.33 17.59
C GLU A 19 1.18 -7.13 16.92
N GLN A 20 1.01 -6.08 16.10
CA GLN A 20 -0.22 -5.85 15.33
C GLN A 20 0.13 -5.57 13.86
N THR A 21 -0.51 -6.30 12.94
CA THR A 21 -0.35 -6.06 11.50
C THR A 21 -1.03 -4.76 11.10
N ASN A 22 -0.26 -3.68 11.06
CA ASN A 22 -0.65 -2.43 10.45
C ASN A 22 -0.45 -2.54 8.94
N ILE A 23 -1.47 -2.17 8.18
CA ILE A 23 -1.42 -2.15 6.72
C ILE A 23 -1.64 -0.71 6.32
N ASN A 24 -0.70 -0.10 5.62
CA ASN A 24 -0.89 1.24 5.05
C ASN A 24 -1.06 1.12 3.55
N PHE A 25 -1.93 1.97 3.00
CA PHE A 25 -2.22 2.04 1.57
C PHE A 25 -1.63 3.31 0.98
N TYR A 26 -1.11 3.22 -0.24
CA TYR A 26 -0.48 4.32 -0.95
C TYR A 26 -0.98 4.35 -2.39
N GLU A 27 -1.45 5.49 -2.86
CA GLU A 27 -1.88 5.67 -4.25
C GLU A 27 -0.78 6.38 -5.06
N VAL A 28 -0.56 5.91 -6.29
CA VAL A 28 0.27 6.61 -7.26
C VAL A 28 -0.49 7.82 -7.78
N ILE A 29 -0.08 9.01 -7.36
CA ILE A 29 -0.66 10.26 -7.86
C ILE A 29 0.05 10.77 -9.12
N GLU A 30 1.31 10.38 -9.31
CA GLU A 30 2.13 10.82 -10.45
C GLU A 30 3.22 9.81 -10.79
N LEU A 31 3.59 9.73 -12.07
CA LEU A 31 4.72 8.94 -12.57
C LEU A 31 5.83 9.88 -13.03
N VAL A 32 6.98 9.83 -12.36
CA VAL A 32 8.16 10.62 -12.73
C VAL A 32 9.10 9.72 -13.53
N GLY A 33 8.88 9.67 -14.84
CA GLY A 33 9.65 8.82 -15.76
C GLY A 33 9.28 7.33 -15.64
N LYS A 34 10.24 6.45 -15.89
CA LYS A 34 9.98 4.99 -16.01
C LYS A 34 9.99 4.23 -14.69
N CYS A 35 10.75 4.70 -13.70
CA CYS A 35 10.99 3.95 -12.47
C CYS A 35 10.66 4.73 -11.18
N THR A 36 10.33 6.01 -11.28
CA THR A 36 10.02 6.83 -10.10
C THR A 36 8.53 7.12 -10.08
N LEU A 37 7.92 6.90 -8.92
CA LEU A 37 6.50 7.07 -8.66
C LEU A 37 6.36 8.09 -7.53
N VAL A 38 5.38 8.97 -7.61
CA VAL A 38 4.96 9.79 -6.48
C VAL A 38 3.78 9.09 -5.84
N LEU A 39 4.00 8.67 -4.60
CA LEU A 39 3.02 7.97 -3.78
C LEU A 39 2.47 8.93 -2.74
N GLN A 40 1.18 8.82 -2.47
CA GLN A 40 0.55 9.48 -1.34
C GLN A 40 -0.19 8.47 -0.50
N GLU A 41 -0.05 8.58 0.82
CA GLU A 41 -0.74 7.69 1.73
C GLU A 41 -2.26 7.94 1.65
N LEU A 42 -3.03 6.85 1.66
CA LEU A 42 -4.48 6.88 1.69
C LEU A 42 -5.00 6.62 3.09
N LYS A 43 -6.10 7.29 3.44
CA LYS A 43 -6.94 6.88 4.56
C LYS A 43 -7.42 5.46 4.31
N GLN A 44 -7.52 4.72 5.40
CA GLN A 44 -8.06 3.38 5.41
C GLN A 44 -9.21 3.31 6.40
N THR A 45 -10.22 2.52 6.05
CA THR A 45 -11.28 2.17 6.99
C THR A 45 -10.99 0.76 7.49
N ARG A 46 -10.68 0.66 8.79
CA ARG A 46 -10.53 -0.62 9.48
C ARG A 46 -11.88 -0.97 10.08
N THR A 47 -12.48 -2.06 9.59
CA THR A 47 -13.69 -2.64 10.17
C THR A 47 -13.27 -3.87 10.97
N PRO A 48 -13.26 -3.79 12.31
CA PRO A 48 -13.04 -4.98 13.13
C PRO A 48 -14.23 -5.94 12.93
N CYS A 49 -13.94 -7.17 12.52
CA CYS A 49 -14.96 -8.19 12.27
C CYS A 49 -15.05 -9.21 13.43
N SER A 50 -13.96 -9.36 14.19
CA SER A 50 -13.84 -10.28 15.34
C SER A 50 -12.80 -9.78 16.34
N TYR A 51 -12.64 -10.49 17.47
CA TYR A 51 -11.72 -10.12 18.56
C TYR A 51 -10.24 -10.03 18.12
N LEU A 52 -9.86 -10.67 17.01
CA LEU A 52 -8.46 -10.78 16.52
C LEU A 52 -8.32 -10.62 15.00
N SER A 53 -9.37 -10.22 14.29
CA SER A 53 -9.29 -10.08 12.83
C SER A 53 -10.27 -9.03 12.35
N GLY A 54 -9.86 -8.31 11.31
CA GLY A 54 -10.69 -7.32 10.67
C GLY A 54 -10.41 -7.25 9.18
N ASN A 55 -11.15 -6.37 8.53
CA ASN A 55 -10.91 -6.00 7.15
C ASN A 55 -10.44 -4.56 7.14
N THR A 56 -9.43 -4.27 6.34
CA THR A 56 -9.04 -2.90 6.05
C THR A 56 -9.21 -2.65 4.56
N LYS A 57 -9.75 -1.48 4.22
CA LYS A 57 -9.90 -1.05 2.83
C LYS A 57 -9.34 0.35 2.67
N PRO A 58 -8.62 0.63 1.57
CA PRO A 58 -8.26 1.99 1.23
C PRO A 58 -9.52 2.79 0.91
N VAL A 59 -9.54 4.05 1.31
CA VAL A 59 -10.55 5.03 0.93
C VAL A 59 -9.94 5.85 -0.22
N PRO A 60 -10.25 5.52 -1.49
CA PRO A 60 -9.74 6.28 -2.63
C PRO A 60 -10.19 7.74 -2.54
N SER A 61 -9.35 8.66 -3.03
CA SER A 61 -9.54 10.11 -2.93
C SER A 61 -9.47 10.70 -1.51
N SER A 62 -9.02 9.93 -0.51
CA SER A 62 -8.80 10.44 0.84
C SER A 62 -7.34 10.30 1.22
N TYR A 63 -6.56 11.37 1.04
CA TYR A 63 -5.12 11.37 1.24
C TYR A 63 -4.73 11.76 2.67
N ILE A 64 -3.67 11.15 3.19
CA ILE A 64 -3.04 11.48 4.47
C ILE A 64 -1.63 12.02 4.19
N GLY A 65 -1.29 13.13 4.84
CA GLY A 65 0.05 13.68 4.81
C GLY A 65 0.47 14.17 3.42
N SER A 66 1.78 14.37 3.28
CA SER A 66 2.38 14.87 2.05
C SER A 66 2.78 13.73 1.11
N PRO A 67 2.64 13.91 -0.22
CA PRO A 67 3.12 12.93 -1.19
C PRO A 67 4.65 12.81 -1.13
N PHE A 68 5.14 11.60 -1.37
CA PHE A 68 6.56 11.30 -1.36
C PHE A 68 6.96 10.47 -2.58
N ARG A 69 8.19 10.68 -3.05
CA ARG A 69 8.74 10.01 -4.22
C ARG A 69 9.39 8.69 -3.84
N LYS A 70 9.07 7.61 -4.57
CA LYS A 70 9.70 6.30 -4.43
C LYS A 70 10.11 5.74 -5.77
N ARG A 71 11.20 4.97 -5.75
CA ARG A 71 11.66 4.24 -6.92
C ARG A 71 11.19 2.80 -6.85
N ILE A 72 10.66 2.31 -7.96
CA ILE A 72 10.32 0.91 -8.09
C ILE A 72 11.53 0.09 -8.55
N ASN A 73 11.62 -1.14 -8.04
CA ASN A 73 12.62 -2.09 -8.49
C ASN A 73 12.18 -2.81 -9.78
N ARG A 74 13.12 -3.52 -10.40
CA ARG A 74 12.90 -4.26 -11.64
C ARG A 74 11.79 -5.31 -11.52
N ASP A 75 11.59 -5.83 -10.31
CA ASP A 75 10.51 -6.77 -9.95
C ASP A 75 9.14 -6.13 -9.70
N GLY A 76 8.99 -4.81 -9.87
CA GLY A 76 7.70 -4.15 -9.61
C GLY A 76 7.39 -3.96 -8.11
N LEU A 77 8.40 -4.06 -7.26
CA LEU A 77 8.29 -3.87 -5.81
C LEU A 77 8.75 -2.47 -5.43
N VAL A 78 8.01 -1.81 -4.53
CA VAL A 78 8.37 -0.48 -4.01
C VAL A 78 8.84 -0.61 -2.58
N LYS A 79 10.07 -0.18 -2.28
CA LYS A 79 10.57 -0.17 -0.90
C LYS A 79 10.10 1.11 -0.18
N ILE A 80 9.10 0.97 0.69
CA ILE A 80 8.56 2.09 1.48
C ILE A 80 9.54 2.45 2.61
N SER A 81 10.04 1.46 3.34
CA SER A 81 11.02 1.64 4.41
C SER A 81 12.00 0.46 4.48
N SER A 82 12.93 0.48 5.44
CA SER A 82 13.89 -0.62 5.65
C SER A 82 13.19 -1.96 5.88
N CYS A 83 12.07 -1.94 6.61
CA CYS A 83 11.26 -3.11 6.98
C CYS A 83 9.88 -3.15 6.29
N GLU A 84 9.61 -2.24 5.36
CA GLU A 84 8.30 -2.10 4.74
C GLU A 84 8.41 -2.21 3.23
N LEU A 85 7.85 -3.30 2.69
CA LEU A 85 7.82 -3.57 1.27
C LEU A 85 6.40 -3.33 0.74
N GLY A 86 6.28 -2.41 -0.20
CA GLY A 86 5.05 -2.06 -0.88
C GLY A 86 4.83 -2.98 -2.08
N THR A 87 3.72 -3.71 -2.06
CA THR A 87 3.26 -4.56 -3.17
C THR A 87 2.07 -3.91 -3.84
N ILE A 88 1.93 -4.11 -5.16
CA ILE A 88 0.78 -3.61 -5.92
C ILE A 88 -0.48 -4.31 -5.41
N TRP A 89 -1.50 -3.51 -5.10
CA TRP A 89 -2.81 -4.01 -4.74
C TRP A 89 -3.58 -4.37 -6.02
N ASP A 90 -3.90 -5.66 -6.20
CA ASP A 90 -4.60 -6.21 -7.38
C ASP A 90 -6.12 -5.93 -7.39
N GLY A 91 -6.63 -5.10 -6.46
CA GLY A 91 -8.07 -4.87 -6.29
C GLY A 91 -8.82 -6.03 -5.60
N ARG A 92 -8.10 -7.06 -5.13
CA ARG A 92 -8.65 -8.15 -4.31
C ARG A 92 -8.66 -7.76 -2.83
N THR A 93 -9.71 -8.13 -2.09
CA THR A 93 -9.81 -7.83 -0.65
C THR A 93 -8.67 -8.53 0.10
N LEU A 94 -7.89 -7.78 0.88
CA LEU A 94 -6.83 -8.32 1.73
C LEU A 94 -7.37 -8.59 3.13
N SER A 95 -7.16 -9.82 3.62
CA SER A 95 -7.49 -10.23 4.99
C SER A 95 -6.28 -9.95 5.89
N TYR A 96 -6.48 -9.34 7.06
CA TYR A 96 -5.42 -9.21 8.08
C TYR A 96 -5.78 -10.01 9.33
N SER A 97 -4.78 -10.57 9.99
CA SER A 97 -4.91 -11.35 11.23
C SER A 97 -4.04 -10.73 12.33
N GLN A 98 -4.62 -10.44 13.49
CA GLN A 98 -3.88 -10.10 14.73
C GLN A 98 -3.72 -11.39 15.54
N TYR A 99 -2.51 -11.69 16.01
CA TYR A 99 -2.33 -12.70 17.05
C TYR A 99 -2.44 -12.02 18.43
N ALA A 100 -3.00 -12.75 19.40
CA ALA A 100 -3.20 -12.31 20.78
C ALA A 100 -1.90 -12.38 21.59
#